data_AF-A0A963SDK5-F1
#
_entry.id   AF-A0A963SDK5-F1
#
_cell.length_a   1.000
_cell.length_b   1.000
_cell.length_c   1.000
_cell.angle_alpha   90.00
_cell.angle_beta   90.00
_cell.angle_gamma   90.00
#
_symmetry.space_group_name_H-M   'P 1'
#
loop_
_entity.id
_entity.type
_entity.pdbx_description
1 polymer ?
#
loop_
_entity_poly.entity_id
_entity_poly.type
_entity_poly.pdbx_seq_one_letter_code
_entity_poly.pdbx_strand_id
1 'polypeptide(L)'
;MSDVIVAPETRDLEDLARSIGQWLGSKMPAASDIRIDNLTYPRGAGQSHETILFDAHWKEGGVAKDQGCVVRIKPGKFTVFPDNLFDEQYQVMKVLHENSHVTVAKPLWFEKDASVLGSPFFVMEKKQGRVPVSIPPYAREGWLSVATPEQRRKLWENAVDQLAAVQLVPLDKVQFLAGPDHARDGLAQEWDKYTRFVDWLEAEEKPYPVLHAAMDRLKSIWPKNQPEGMV
;
A
#
# COMPACT_ATOMS: atom_id res chain seq x y z
N MET A 1 -7.01 19.11 -11.50
CA MET A 1 -6.82 18.03 -10.49
C MET A 1 -7.76 18.35 -9.35
N SER A 2 -8.47 17.37 -8.80
CA SER A 2 -9.37 17.62 -7.66
C SER A 2 -8.54 18.08 -6.44
N ASP A 3 -8.99 19.12 -5.75
CA ASP A 3 -8.33 19.64 -4.54
C ASP A 3 -8.79 18.92 -3.27
N VAL A 4 -9.38 17.74 -3.41
CA VAL A 4 -10.00 17.02 -2.29
C VAL A 4 -8.98 16.08 -1.65
N ILE A 5 -8.74 16.29 -0.35
CA ILE A 5 -8.07 15.33 0.53
C ILE A 5 -9.09 14.23 0.83
N VAL A 6 -8.68 12.98 0.59
CA VAL A 6 -9.55 11.81 0.78
C VAL A 6 -9.02 10.85 1.85
N ALA A 7 -8.11 11.31 2.71
CA ALA A 7 -7.56 10.51 3.80
C ALA A 7 -8.66 10.13 4.82
N PRO A 8 -8.59 8.92 5.43
CA PRO A 8 -9.58 8.47 6.40
C PRO A 8 -9.53 9.26 7.72
N GLU A 9 -8.39 9.89 8.01
CA GLU A 9 -8.14 10.75 9.16
C GLU A 9 -7.15 11.85 8.75
N THR A 10 -7.27 13.04 9.34
CA THR A 10 -6.35 14.16 9.12
C THR A 10 -5.71 14.59 10.43
N ARG A 11 -4.39 14.69 10.45
CA ARG A 11 -3.58 15.18 11.57
C ARG A 11 -3.08 16.61 11.38
N ASP A 12 -2.68 17.20 12.50
CA ASP A 12 -1.81 18.38 12.51
C ASP A 12 -0.43 18.01 11.92
N LEU A 13 -0.05 18.68 10.83
CA LEU A 13 1.18 18.37 10.11
C LEU A 13 2.43 18.91 10.81
N GLU A 14 2.31 19.94 11.65
CA GLU A 14 3.45 20.46 12.41
C GLU A 14 3.83 19.50 13.55
N ASP A 15 2.83 18.97 14.25
CA ASP A 15 3.04 17.94 15.27
C ASP A 15 3.55 16.63 14.67
N LEU A 16 3.04 16.24 13.49
CA LEU A 16 3.56 15.09 12.74
C LEU A 16 5.03 15.29 12.35
N ALA A 17 5.40 16.47 11.85
CA ALA A 17 6.77 16.81 11.48
C ALA A 17 7.73 16.67 12.67
N ARG A 18 7.33 17.18 13.84
CA ARG A 18 8.09 17.07 15.09
C ARG A 18 8.29 15.61 15.50
N SER A 19 7.22 14.83 15.48
CA SER A 19 7.22 13.41 15.89
C SER A 19 8.08 12.56 14.96
N ILE A 20 7.95 12.73 13.64
CA ILE A 20 8.79 12.05 12.65
C ILE A 20 10.25 12.46 12.79
N GLY A 21 10.54 13.75 13.00
CA GLY A 21 11.92 14.23 13.19
C GLY A 21 12.62 13.59 14.38
N GLN A 22 11.94 13.53 15.53
CA GLN A 22 12.45 12.86 16.73
C GLN A 22 12.65 11.36 16.51
N TRP A 23 11.66 10.70 15.90
CA TRP A 23 11.72 9.28 15.59
C TRP A 23 12.85 8.95 14.60
N LEU A 24 13.05 9.75 13.54
CA LEU A 24 14.16 9.57 12.60
C LEU A 24 15.52 9.70 13.30
N GLY A 25 15.65 10.59 14.28
CA GLY A 25 16.85 10.69 15.12
C GLY A 25 17.17 9.39 15.85
N SER A 26 16.15 8.68 16.32
CA SER A 26 16.33 7.35 16.94
C SER A 26 16.76 6.26 15.94
N LYS A 27 16.35 6.38 14.67
CA LYS A 27 16.71 5.42 13.61
C LYS A 27 18.07 5.71 12.97
N MET A 28 18.51 6.96 13.00
CA MET A 28 19.76 7.45 12.41
C MET A 28 20.62 8.14 13.47
N PRO A 29 21.26 7.39 14.39
CA PRO A 29 22.01 7.97 15.50
C PRO A 29 23.25 8.79 15.08
N ALA A 30 23.71 8.63 13.82
CA ALA A 30 24.78 9.44 13.24
C ALA A 30 24.28 10.74 12.58
N ALA A 31 22.97 10.90 12.43
CA ALA A 31 22.36 12.09 11.84
C ALA A 31 22.21 13.20 12.88
N SER A 32 22.48 14.44 12.47
CA SER A 32 22.23 15.65 13.25
C SER A 32 21.42 16.66 12.44
N ASP A 33 20.92 17.72 13.08
CA ASP A 33 20.13 18.78 12.44
C ASP A 33 18.94 18.26 11.61
N ILE A 34 18.25 17.21 12.10
CA ILE A 34 17.12 16.60 11.39
C ILE A 34 15.96 17.59 11.31
N ARG A 35 15.52 17.89 10.09
CA ARG A 35 14.35 18.72 9.78
C ARG A 35 13.40 17.98 8.85
N ILE A 36 12.11 18.11 9.12
CA ILE A 36 11.03 17.62 8.26
C ILE A 36 10.30 18.84 7.67
N ASP A 37 10.13 18.89 6.36
CA ASP A 37 9.38 19.93 5.67
C ASP A 37 8.49 19.37 4.54
N ASN A 38 7.73 20.25 3.90
CA ASN A 38 6.83 19.95 2.76
C ASN A 38 5.82 18.82 3.00
N LEU A 39 5.29 18.70 4.22
CA LEU A 39 4.27 17.70 4.53
C LEU A 39 2.99 17.97 3.74
N THR A 40 2.45 16.96 3.08
CA THR A 40 1.22 17.09 2.31
C THR A 40 0.50 15.77 2.13
N TYR A 41 -0.83 15.81 2.11
CA TYR A 41 -1.66 14.67 1.74
C TYR A 41 -1.69 14.50 0.21
N PRO A 42 -1.71 13.26 -0.30
CA PRO A 42 -1.96 13.02 -1.72
C PRO A 42 -3.38 13.50 -2.09
N ARG A 43 -3.50 14.06 -3.29
CA ARG A 43 -4.79 14.55 -3.83
C ARG A 43 -5.46 13.48 -4.67
N GLY A 44 -6.76 13.22 -4.46
CA GLY A 44 -7.56 12.31 -5.29
C GLY A 44 -7.23 10.81 -5.18
N ALA A 45 -6.37 10.40 -4.23
CA ALA A 45 -6.00 9.01 -3.95
C ALA A 45 -5.63 8.85 -2.46
N GLY A 46 -5.60 7.60 -1.95
CA GLY A 46 -5.15 7.30 -0.59
C GLY A 46 -6.25 7.14 0.47
N GLN A 47 -7.44 6.68 0.09
CA GLN A 47 -8.56 6.50 1.03
C GLN A 47 -8.38 5.40 2.06
N SER A 48 -7.60 4.36 1.75
CA SER A 48 -7.52 3.17 2.62
C SER A 48 -6.57 3.31 3.80
N HIS A 49 -5.58 4.20 3.69
CA HIS A 49 -4.56 4.43 4.72
C HIS A 49 -4.21 5.90 4.76
N GLU A 50 -3.98 6.42 5.95
CA GLU A 50 -3.42 7.75 6.10
C GLU A 50 -2.01 7.76 5.49
N THR A 51 -1.83 8.59 4.45
CA THR A 51 -0.60 8.67 3.66
C THR A 51 -0.17 10.12 3.56
N ILE A 52 1.05 10.44 3.98
CA ILE A 52 1.59 11.81 3.95
C ILE A 52 2.96 11.78 3.26
N LEU A 53 3.16 12.69 2.31
CA LEU A 53 4.44 12.91 1.65
C LEU A 53 5.19 14.00 2.41
N PHE A 54 6.51 13.89 2.55
CA PHE A 54 7.36 14.89 3.20
C PHE A 54 8.78 14.86 2.63
N ASP A 55 9.60 15.82 3.03
CA ASP A 55 11.05 15.84 2.78
C ASP A 55 11.78 15.84 4.12
N ALA A 56 12.77 14.95 4.25
CA ALA A 56 13.65 14.86 5.40
C ALA A 56 15.03 15.40 5.05
N HIS A 57 15.57 16.28 5.89
CA HIS A 57 16.90 16.87 5.74
C HIS A 57 17.70 16.60 7.00
N TRP A 58 18.97 16.25 6.86
CA TRP A 58 19.87 16.05 8.00
C TRP A 58 21.33 16.27 7.60
N LYS A 59 22.22 16.26 8.58
CA LYS A 59 23.66 16.15 8.36
C LYS A 59 24.16 14.82 8.85
N GLU A 60 25.09 14.21 8.12
CA GLU A 60 25.81 13.01 8.56
C GLU A 60 27.29 13.19 8.22
N GLY A 61 28.15 13.07 9.23
CA GLY A 61 29.59 13.37 9.07
C GLY A 61 29.86 14.82 8.61
N GLY A 62 28.99 15.76 9.00
CA GLY A 62 29.07 17.18 8.59
C GLY A 62 28.57 17.48 7.17
N VAL A 63 28.16 16.46 6.41
CA VAL A 63 27.63 16.61 5.04
C VAL A 63 26.12 16.68 5.07
N ALA A 64 25.53 17.70 4.42
CA ALA A 64 24.09 17.83 4.28
C ALA A 64 23.52 16.74 3.35
N LYS A 65 22.38 16.17 3.73
CA LYS A 65 21.64 15.14 3.01
C LYS A 65 20.15 15.48 3.01
N ASP A 66 19.48 15.06 1.94
CA ASP A 66 18.03 15.17 1.77
C ASP A 66 17.44 13.85 1.25
N GLN A 67 16.19 13.58 1.63
CA GLN A 67 15.42 12.42 1.18
C GLN A 67 13.93 12.78 1.14
N GLY A 68 13.34 12.68 -0.05
CA GLY A 68 11.89 12.67 -0.19
C GLY A 68 11.30 11.37 0.37
N CYS A 69 10.28 11.47 1.21
CA CYS A 69 9.67 10.35 1.91
C CYS A 69 8.14 10.34 1.78
N VAL A 70 7.56 9.16 1.99
CA VAL A 70 6.14 8.96 2.22
C VAL A 70 5.98 8.14 3.49
N VAL A 71 5.20 8.63 4.44
CA VAL A 71 4.74 7.85 5.59
C VAL A 71 3.35 7.30 5.29
N ARG A 72 3.14 6.02 5.59
CA ARG A 72 1.84 5.37 5.56
C ARG A 72 1.55 4.84 6.95
N ILE A 73 0.42 5.25 7.52
CA ILE A 73 0.04 4.97 8.91
C ILE A 73 -1.14 4.01 8.90
N LYS A 74 -1.08 3.00 9.78
CA LYS A 74 -2.14 1.99 9.93
C LYS A 74 -3.44 2.68 10.37
N PRO A 75 -4.56 2.49 9.64
CA PRO A 75 -5.83 3.08 10.02
C PRO A 75 -6.32 2.48 11.33
N GLY A 76 -6.70 3.33 12.28
CA GLY A 76 -7.28 2.91 13.55
C GLY A 76 -8.79 2.65 13.49
N LYS A 77 -9.48 3.18 12.48
CA LYS A 77 -10.93 3.09 12.25
C LYS A 77 -11.23 3.10 10.74
N PHE A 78 -12.49 2.82 10.37
CA PHE A 78 -12.97 2.84 8.97
C PHE A 78 -12.17 1.90 8.04
N THR A 79 -11.90 0.69 8.51
CA THR A 79 -11.22 -0.35 7.72
C THR A 79 -12.15 -0.86 6.62
N VAL A 80 -11.60 -1.00 5.41
CA VAL A 80 -12.34 -1.51 4.24
C VAL A 80 -12.29 -3.05 4.15
N PHE A 81 -11.37 -3.68 4.89
CA PHE A 81 -11.15 -5.12 4.88
C PHE A 81 -11.16 -5.68 6.31
N PRO A 82 -11.64 -6.92 6.51
CA PRO A 82 -11.56 -7.59 7.80
C PRO A 82 -10.11 -7.96 8.17
N ASP A 83 -9.30 -8.32 7.19
CA ASP A 83 -7.89 -8.67 7.38
C ASP A 83 -7.02 -7.42 7.32
N ASN A 84 -6.25 -7.20 8.39
CA ASN A 84 -5.33 -6.07 8.48
C ASN A 84 -3.88 -6.51 8.27
N LEU A 85 -3.52 -6.73 7.02
CA LEU A 85 -2.18 -7.16 6.58
C LEU A 85 -1.19 -5.98 6.45
N PHE A 86 -1.13 -5.12 7.46
CA PHE A 86 -0.34 -3.88 7.38
C PHE A 86 1.17 -4.13 7.44
N ASP A 87 1.61 -5.01 8.34
CA ASP A 87 3.01 -5.38 8.49
C ASP A 87 3.50 -6.10 7.21
N GLU A 88 2.65 -6.97 6.66
CA GLU A 88 2.87 -7.74 5.43
C GLU A 88 2.99 -6.83 4.21
N GLN A 89 2.23 -5.74 4.12
CA GLN A 89 2.39 -4.76 3.04
C GLN A 89 3.82 -4.21 2.96
N TYR A 90 4.42 -3.88 4.11
CA TYR A 90 5.81 -3.42 4.15
C TYR A 90 6.79 -4.55 3.75
N GLN A 91 6.57 -5.77 4.24
CA GLN A 91 7.43 -6.91 3.91
C GLN A 91 7.38 -7.26 2.42
N VAL A 92 6.20 -7.24 1.80
CA VAL A 92 6.03 -7.43 0.36
C VAL A 92 6.79 -6.36 -0.40
N MET A 93 6.62 -5.07 -0.05
CA MET A 93 7.37 -3.98 -0.71
C MET A 93 8.88 -4.18 -0.61
N LYS A 94 9.37 -4.65 0.55
CA LYS A 94 10.80 -4.93 0.77
C LYS A 94 11.29 -6.07 -0.11
N VAL A 95 10.58 -7.20 -0.12
CA VAL A 95 10.91 -8.36 -0.97
C VAL A 95 10.90 -7.97 -2.46
N LEU A 96 9.89 -7.21 -2.90
CA LEU A 96 9.81 -6.74 -4.29
C LEU A 96 10.98 -5.82 -4.66
N HIS A 97 11.38 -4.92 -3.76
CA HIS A 97 12.52 -4.04 -3.97
C HIS A 97 13.84 -4.82 -4.04
N GLU A 98 14.06 -5.75 -3.12
CA GLU A 98 15.30 -6.55 -3.03
C GLU A 98 15.48 -7.50 -4.21
N ASN A 99 14.39 -8.09 -4.75
CA ASN A 99 14.46 -8.96 -5.92
C ASN A 99 14.59 -8.20 -7.25
N SER A 100 14.48 -6.87 -7.27
CA SER A 100 14.75 -5.98 -8.41
C SER A 100 13.95 -6.22 -9.71
N HIS A 101 13.02 -7.19 -9.74
CA HIS A 101 12.16 -7.45 -10.90
C HIS A 101 11.05 -6.39 -11.05
N VAL A 102 10.64 -5.77 -9.94
CA VAL A 102 9.51 -4.84 -9.89
C VAL A 102 9.98 -3.44 -9.54
N THR A 103 9.49 -2.45 -10.29
CA THR A 103 9.73 -1.04 -9.99
C THR A 103 8.84 -0.60 -8.85
N VAL A 104 9.35 -0.72 -7.63
CA VAL A 104 8.68 -0.31 -6.40
C VAL A 104 9.50 0.76 -5.67
N ALA A 105 8.81 1.64 -4.93
CA ALA A 105 9.48 2.56 -4.02
C ALA A 105 10.24 1.77 -2.94
N LYS A 106 11.51 2.12 -2.73
CA LYS A 106 12.35 1.61 -1.66
C LYS A 106 11.68 1.81 -0.31
N PRO A 107 11.36 0.74 0.43
CA PRO A 107 11.00 0.86 1.83
C PRO A 107 12.23 1.28 2.64
N LEU A 108 12.05 2.24 3.54
CA LEU A 108 13.15 2.81 4.33
C LEU A 108 13.09 2.30 5.77
N TRP A 109 11.92 2.39 6.41
CA TRP A 109 11.75 2.02 7.82
C TRP A 109 10.34 1.50 8.09
N PHE A 110 10.22 0.63 9.08
CA PHE A 110 8.94 0.20 9.66
C PHE A 110 8.98 0.43 11.16
N GLU A 111 7.89 0.96 11.71
CA GLU A 111 7.71 1.20 13.13
C GLU A 111 6.43 0.52 13.59
N LYS A 112 6.59 -0.44 14.51
CA LYS A 112 5.48 -1.20 15.09
C LYS A 112 4.96 -0.54 16.37
N ASP A 113 5.79 0.24 17.05
CA ASP A 113 5.39 0.93 18.27
C ASP A 113 4.42 2.08 17.96
N ALA A 114 3.17 1.90 18.38
CA ALA A 114 2.12 2.89 18.24
C ALA A 114 2.34 4.13 19.12
N SER A 115 3.26 4.10 20.09
CA SER A 115 3.54 5.27 20.95
C SER A 115 4.06 6.48 20.18
N VAL A 116 4.65 6.26 18.99
CA VAL A 116 5.27 7.31 18.18
C VAL A 116 4.22 8.16 17.44
N LEU A 117 3.30 7.52 16.70
CA LEU A 117 2.29 8.20 15.87
C LEU A 117 0.84 7.78 16.21
N GLY A 118 0.61 7.12 17.32
CA GLY A 118 -0.70 6.56 17.69
C GLY A 118 -1.07 5.26 16.97
N SER A 119 -0.31 4.86 15.95
CA SER A 119 -0.50 3.64 15.15
C SER A 119 0.84 3.16 14.58
N PRO A 120 0.99 1.86 14.27
CA PRO A 120 2.08 1.37 13.44
C PRO A 120 2.13 2.11 12.09
N PHE A 121 3.33 2.29 11.55
CA PHE A 121 3.54 2.96 10.27
C PHE A 121 4.81 2.48 9.58
N PHE A 122 4.89 2.71 8.27
CA PHE A 122 6.16 2.59 7.56
C PHE A 122 6.45 3.83 6.74
N VAL A 123 7.72 4.01 6.43
CA VAL A 123 8.25 5.07 5.57
C VAL A 123 8.93 4.45 4.37
N MET A 124 8.66 5.01 3.20
CA MET A 124 9.27 4.64 1.93
C MET A 124 9.76 5.90 1.20
N GLU A 125 10.61 5.73 0.19
CA GLU A 125 11.04 6.86 -0.63
C GLU A 125 9.86 7.48 -1.40
N LYS A 126 9.92 8.80 -1.58
CA LYS A 126 9.00 9.54 -2.43
C LYS A 126 9.42 9.41 -3.89
N LYS A 127 8.54 8.88 -4.73
CA LYS A 127 8.73 8.85 -6.19
C LYS A 127 7.97 9.99 -6.87
N GLN A 128 8.62 10.62 -7.84
CA GLN A 128 7.99 11.62 -8.69
C GLN A 128 7.38 10.96 -9.92
N GLY A 129 6.11 11.25 -10.18
CA GLY A 129 5.39 10.64 -11.29
C GLY A 129 3.96 11.14 -11.42
N ARG A 130 3.20 10.50 -12.31
CA ARG A 130 1.78 10.78 -12.52
C ARG A 130 0.98 9.52 -12.22
N VAL A 131 -0.06 9.65 -11.39
CA VAL A 131 -0.95 8.55 -11.02
C VAL A 131 -2.31 8.78 -11.68
N PRO A 132 -2.94 7.76 -12.30
CA PRO A 132 -4.36 7.81 -12.66
C PRO A 132 -5.21 7.82 -11.38
N VAL A 133 -5.74 8.97 -10.99
CA VAL A 133 -6.57 9.11 -9.77
C VAL A 133 -7.98 8.60 -9.99
N SER A 134 -8.60 8.09 -8.92
CA SER A 134 -9.97 7.54 -9.00
C SER A 134 -11.06 8.59 -8.77
N ILE A 135 -10.70 9.75 -8.20
CA ILE A 135 -11.65 10.82 -7.86
C ILE A 135 -11.11 12.17 -8.36
N PRO A 136 -11.69 12.75 -9.42
CA PRO A 136 -12.65 12.14 -10.35
C PRO A 136 -12.02 10.98 -11.15
N PRO A 137 -12.83 10.09 -11.75
CA PRO A 137 -12.31 8.93 -12.48
C PRO A 137 -11.34 9.33 -13.61
N TYR A 138 -10.13 8.77 -13.62
CA TYR A 138 -9.08 9.05 -14.61
C TYR A 138 -9.49 8.81 -16.07
N ALA A 139 -10.56 8.03 -16.31
CA ALA A 139 -11.10 7.80 -17.64
C ALA A 139 -11.89 9.00 -18.19
N ARG A 140 -12.38 9.88 -17.31
CA ARG A 140 -13.15 11.08 -17.66
C ARG A 140 -12.29 12.34 -17.58
N GLU A 141 -11.46 12.45 -16.55
CA GLU A 141 -10.69 13.66 -16.25
C GLU A 141 -9.22 13.35 -15.93
N GLY A 142 -8.36 14.35 -16.08
CA GLY A 142 -6.94 14.26 -15.75
C GLY A 142 -6.04 13.91 -16.94
N TRP A 143 -4.75 13.72 -16.67
CA TRP A 143 -3.73 13.57 -17.72
C TRP A 143 -3.97 12.35 -18.62
N LEU A 144 -4.61 11.31 -18.09
CA LEU A 144 -4.85 10.07 -18.82
C LEU A 144 -6.04 10.18 -19.80
N SER A 145 -7.03 11.03 -19.53
CA SER A 145 -8.18 11.21 -20.43
C SER A 145 -7.80 11.97 -21.71
N VAL A 146 -6.77 12.82 -21.64
CA VAL A 146 -6.20 13.55 -22.79
C VAL A 146 -4.97 12.88 -23.41
N ALA A 147 -4.55 11.73 -22.90
CA ALA A 147 -3.41 10.99 -23.44
C ALA A 147 -3.74 10.36 -24.81
N THR A 148 -2.74 10.30 -25.71
CA THR A 148 -2.91 9.66 -27.02
C THR A 148 -3.16 8.15 -26.87
N PRO A 149 -3.74 7.47 -27.87
CA PRO A 149 -3.86 6.01 -27.86
C PRO A 149 -2.53 5.30 -27.61
N GLU A 150 -1.42 5.80 -28.18
CA GLU A 150 -0.07 5.24 -28.01
C GLU A 150 0.45 5.39 -26.58
N GLN A 151 0.21 6.55 -25.96
CA GLN A 151 0.59 6.78 -24.55
C GLN A 151 -0.20 5.88 -23.60
N ARG A 152 -1.49 5.68 -23.87
CA ARG A 152 -2.34 4.74 -23.11
C ARG A 152 -1.92 3.30 -23.30
N ARG A 153 -1.58 2.90 -24.53
CA ARG A 153 -1.02 1.57 -24.83
C ARG A 153 0.26 1.33 -24.03
N LYS A 154 1.21 2.27 -24.07
CA LYS A 154 2.47 2.16 -23.32
C LYS A 154 2.24 2.05 -21.80
N LEU A 155 1.29 2.82 -21.25
CA LEU A 155 0.91 2.70 -19.83
C LEU A 155 0.40 1.30 -19.51
N TRP A 156 -0.49 0.76 -20.34
CA TRP A 156 -1.10 -0.55 -20.14
C TRP A 156 -0.07 -1.69 -20.28
N GLU A 157 0.76 -1.67 -21.33
CA GLU A 157 1.84 -2.65 -21.54
C GLU A 157 2.79 -2.66 -20.34
N ASN A 158 3.26 -1.49 -19.90
CA ASN A 158 4.11 -1.38 -18.71
C ASN A 158 3.44 -1.95 -17.46
N ALA A 159 2.12 -1.76 -17.28
CA ALA A 159 1.40 -2.30 -16.12
C ALA A 159 1.33 -3.84 -16.16
N VAL A 160 1.10 -4.42 -17.35
CA VAL A 160 1.11 -5.87 -17.55
C VAL A 160 2.51 -6.45 -17.32
N ASP A 161 3.57 -5.78 -17.80
CA ASP A 161 4.95 -6.19 -17.56
C ASP A 161 5.29 -6.20 -16.07
N GLN A 162 4.87 -5.19 -15.32
CA GLN A 162 5.07 -5.15 -13.86
C GLN A 162 4.28 -6.26 -13.14
N LEU A 163 3.05 -6.55 -13.57
CA LEU A 163 2.27 -7.66 -13.02
C LEU A 163 2.96 -9.02 -13.27
N ALA A 164 3.47 -9.24 -14.48
CA ALA A 164 4.25 -10.43 -14.80
C ALA A 164 5.54 -10.51 -13.97
N ALA A 165 6.22 -9.38 -13.74
CA ALA A 165 7.43 -9.33 -12.93
C ALA A 165 7.18 -9.68 -11.45
N VAL A 166 6.01 -9.31 -10.88
CA VAL A 166 5.62 -9.74 -9.52
C VAL A 166 5.53 -11.27 -9.43
N GLN A 167 5.07 -11.94 -10.49
CA GLN A 167 4.96 -13.40 -10.53
C GLN A 167 6.31 -14.13 -10.59
N LEU A 168 7.42 -13.42 -10.81
CA LEU A 168 8.77 -13.99 -10.79
C LEU A 168 9.37 -14.07 -9.39
N VAL A 169 8.70 -13.51 -8.37
CA VAL A 169 9.19 -13.51 -6.99
C VAL A 169 9.13 -14.94 -6.43
N PRO A 170 10.25 -15.49 -5.93
CA PRO A 170 10.25 -16.84 -5.36
C PRO A 170 9.34 -16.97 -4.14
N LEU A 171 8.54 -18.03 -4.07
CA LEU A 171 7.56 -18.24 -3.00
C LEU A 171 8.20 -18.39 -1.61
N ASP A 172 9.44 -18.88 -1.51
CA ASP A 172 10.18 -18.97 -0.24
C ASP A 172 10.42 -17.59 0.39
N LYS A 173 10.46 -16.52 -0.42
CA LYS A 173 10.66 -15.15 0.04
C LYS A 173 9.39 -14.52 0.63
N VAL A 174 8.23 -15.12 0.38
CA VAL A 174 6.92 -14.58 0.79
C VAL A 174 6.15 -15.52 1.70
N GLN A 175 6.82 -16.45 2.37
CA GLN A 175 6.18 -17.40 3.31
C GLN A 175 5.49 -16.74 4.50
N PHE A 176 5.82 -15.49 4.81
CA PHE A 176 5.09 -14.71 5.82
C PHE A 176 3.65 -14.37 5.39
N LEU A 177 3.30 -14.58 4.12
CA LEU A 177 1.93 -14.48 3.62
C LEU A 177 1.15 -15.80 3.74
N ALA A 178 1.74 -16.89 4.25
CA ALA A 178 1.03 -18.17 4.31
C ALA A 178 -0.27 -18.05 5.11
N GLY A 179 -1.35 -18.59 4.55
CA GLY A 179 -2.66 -18.65 5.18
C GLY A 179 -2.73 -19.68 6.31
N PRO A 180 -3.91 -19.84 6.93
CA PRO A 180 -4.14 -20.87 7.95
C PRO A 180 -4.00 -22.28 7.36
N ASP A 181 -3.88 -23.29 8.21
CA ASP A 181 -3.62 -24.68 7.78
C ASP A 181 -4.63 -25.23 6.76
N HIS A 182 -5.90 -24.80 6.81
CA HIS A 182 -6.94 -25.23 5.87
C HIS A 182 -6.94 -24.48 4.53
N ALA A 183 -6.16 -23.41 4.41
CA ALA A 183 -6.11 -22.51 3.27
C ALA A 183 -4.73 -21.85 3.13
N ARG A 184 -3.68 -22.68 3.16
CA ARG A 184 -2.29 -22.23 3.35
C ARG A 184 -1.74 -21.39 2.21
N ASP A 185 -2.14 -21.68 0.97
CA ASP A 185 -1.57 -21.07 -0.23
C ASP A 185 -2.58 -21.01 -1.40
N GLY A 186 -2.18 -20.27 -2.43
CA GLY A 186 -2.81 -20.20 -3.74
C GLY A 186 -4.31 -19.90 -3.70
N LEU A 187 -5.08 -20.66 -4.48
CA LEU A 187 -6.52 -20.45 -4.61
C LEU A 187 -7.28 -20.73 -3.31
N ALA A 188 -6.81 -21.67 -2.49
CA ALA A 188 -7.46 -21.99 -1.21
C ALA A 188 -7.43 -20.78 -0.28
N GLN A 189 -6.29 -20.08 -0.24
CA GLN A 189 -6.11 -18.85 0.52
C GLN A 189 -7.07 -17.73 0.06
N GLU A 190 -7.14 -17.46 -1.24
CA GLU A 190 -8.02 -16.41 -1.77
C GLU A 190 -9.51 -16.75 -1.53
N TRP A 191 -9.88 -18.03 -1.65
CA TRP A 191 -11.24 -18.48 -1.36
C TRP A 191 -11.62 -18.30 0.12
N ASP A 192 -10.72 -18.67 1.03
CA ASP A 192 -10.91 -18.46 2.46
C ASP A 192 -11.08 -16.97 2.78
N LYS A 193 -10.24 -16.11 2.22
CA LYS A 193 -10.33 -14.65 2.35
C LYS A 193 -11.66 -14.09 1.88
N TYR A 194 -12.16 -14.49 0.71
CA TYR A 194 -13.47 -14.04 0.24
C TYR A 194 -14.62 -14.57 1.09
N THR A 195 -14.54 -15.82 1.58
CA THR A 195 -15.54 -16.38 2.48
C THR A 195 -15.64 -15.54 3.76
N ARG A 196 -14.50 -15.27 4.41
CA ARG A 196 -14.44 -14.41 5.60
C ARG A 196 -14.87 -12.98 5.33
N PHE A 197 -14.63 -12.46 4.13
CA PHE A 197 -15.08 -11.12 3.76
C PHE A 197 -16.61 -11.06 3.61
N VAL A 198 -17.24 -12.07 3.00
CA VAL A 198 -18.72 -12.16 2.94
C VAL A 198 -19.30 -12.28 4.35
N ASP A 199 -18.75 -13.15 5.19
CA ASP A 199 -19.20 -13.31 6.57
C ASP A 199 -19.09 -11.99 7.36
N TRP A 200 -18.03 -11.21 7.12
CA TRP A 200 -17.84 -9.90 7.74
C TRP A 200 -18.87 -8.87 7.28
N LEU A 201 -19.19 -8.81 5.98
CA LEU A 201 -20.21 -7.90 5.45
C LEU A 201 -21.60 -8.22 6.01
N GLU A 202 -21.93 -9.51 6.13
CA GLU A 202 -23.25 -9.96 6.58
C GLU A 202 -23.38 -9.98 8.11
N ALA A 203 -22.30 -9.73 8.87
CA ALA A 203 -22.37 -9.60 10.33
C ALA A 203 -23.20 -8.38 10.76
N GLU A 204 -23.20 -7.31 9.97
CA GLU A 204 -23.91 -6.06 10.27
C GLU A 204 -25.07 -5.75 9.29
N GLU A 205 -25.20 -6.52 8.21
CA GLU A 205 -26.24 -6.35 7.19
C GLU A 205 -27.06 -7.63 6.94
N LYS A 206 -28.12 -7.53 6.14
CA LYS A 206 -28.88 -8.72 5.71
C LYS A 206 -28.05 -9.54 4.72
N PRO A 207 -28.26 -10.88 4.64
CA PRO A 207 -27.60 -11.69 3.64
C PRO A 207 -27.81 -11.14 2.22
N TYR A 208 -26.78 -11.20 1.38
CA TYR A 208 -26.82 -10.74 -0.01
C TYR A 208 -26.99 -11.96 -0.93
N PRO A 209 -28.21 -12.26 -1.43
CA PRO A 209 -28.45 -13.50 -2.17
C PRO A 209 -27.60 -13.61 -3.44
N VAL A 210 -27.24 -12.47 -4.05
CA VAL A 210 -26.36 -12.44 -5.22
C VAL A 210 -24.93 -12.89 -4.90
N LEU A 211 -24.40 -12.56 -3.71
CA LEU A 211 -23.07 -12.99 -3.29
C LEU A 211 -23.04 -14.50 -3.05
N HIS A 212 -24.02 -15.04 -2.32
CA HIS A 212 -24.16 -16.48 -2.10
C HIS A 212 -24.30 -17.25 -3.42
N ALA A 213 -25.19 -16.81 -4.31
CA ALA A 213 -25.34 -17.43 -5.62
C ALA A 213 -24.06 -17.36 -6.47
N ALA A 214 -23.30 -16.27 -6.38
CA ALA A 214 -22.01 -16.14 -7.06
C ALA A 214 -20.96 -17.09 -6.47
N MET A 215 -20.86 -17.19 -5.14
CA MET A 215 -19.95 -18.12 -4.47
C MET A 215 -20.29 -19.57 -4.81
N ASP A 216 -21.57 -19.97 -4.74
CA ASP A 216 -22.02 -21.30 -5.15
C ASP A 216 -21.68 -21.58 -6.61
N ARG A 217 -21.87 -20.59 -7.48
CA ARG A 217 -21.52 -20.72 -8.89
C ARG A 217 -20.02 -20.92 -9.07
N LEU A 218 -19.18 -20.09 -8.44
CA LEU A 218 -17.71 -20.21 -8.49
C LEU A 218 -17.26 -21.58 -7.99
N LYS A 219 -17.83 -22.07 -6.89
CA LYS A 219 -17.57 -23.40 -6.36
C LYS A 219 -17.95 -24.52 -7.33
N SER A 220 -19.06 -24.39 -8.05
CA SER A 220 -19.49 -25.36 -9.07
C SER A 220 -18.59 -25.42 -10.31
N ILE A 221 -17.79 -24.38 -10.57
CA ILE A 221 -16.85 -24.28 -11.70
C ILE A 221 -15.40 -24.19 -11.25
N TRP A 222 -15.09 -24.83 -10.12
CA TRP A 222 -13.77 -24.78 -9.51
C TRP A 222 -12.65 -25.05 -10.54
N PRO A 223 -11.65 -24.15 -10.66
CA PRO A 223 -10.65 -24.26 -11.71
C PRO A 223 -9.77 -25.49 -11.50
N LYS A 224 -9.54 -26.24 -12.59
CA LYS A 224 -8.65 -27.41 -12.57
C LYS A 224 -7.18 -27.03 -12.49
N ASN A 225 -6.80 -25.92 -13.13
CA ASN A 225 -5.44 -25.40 -13.06
C ASN A 225 -5.30 -24.50 -11.84
N GLN A 226 -4.50 -24.93 -10.86
CA GLN A 226 -4.25 -24.22 -9.61
C GLN A 226 -2.74 -24.11 -9.45
N PRO A 227 -2.10 -23.12 -10.10
CA PRO A 227 -0.68 -22.91 -9.91
C PRO A 227 -0.39 -22.56 -8.45
N GLU A 228 0.79 -22.94 -7.98
CA GLU A 228 1.29 -22.51 -6.67
C GLU A 228 1.34 -20.98 -6.62
N GLY A 229 1.06 -20.42 -5.45
CA GLY A 229 1.04 -18.97 -5.25
C GLY A 229 0.83 -18.60 -3.78
N MET A 230 1.09 -17.35 -3.43
CA MET A 230 0.73 -16.76 -2.14
C MET A 230 -0.15 -15.54 -2.43
N VAL A 231 -1.17 -15.33 -1.61
CA VAL A 231 -2.23 -14.33 -1.84
C VAL A 231 -2.39 -13.40 -0.65
#